data_AF-A0AAT9HGW8-F1
#
_entry.id   AF-A0AAT9HGW8-F1
#
_cell.length_a   1.000
_cell.length_b   1.000
_cell.length_c   1.000
_cell.angle_alpha   90.00
_cell.angle_beta   90.00
_cell.angle_gamma   90.00
#
_symmetry.space_group_name_H-M   'P 1'
#
loop_
_entity.id
_entity.type
_entity.pdbx_description
1 polymer ?
#
loop_
_entity_poly.entity_id
_entity_poly.type
_entity_poly.pdbx_seq_one_letter_code
_entity_poly.pdbx_strand_id
1 'polypeptide(L)'
;MFGHGLRSAVTMGRLRTAVRNFSTLDLPPDDLLARLDDVVIQMNTEAGTCEDGIAGATCLYAIYDPVSHSCAMARAGHFPPAIVHPDGRAELLDLPAGPPLGVGGLRFEAVELELPEATQVVLYTDGLIEDRRRDVGWV
;
A
#
# COMPACT_ATOMS: atom_id res chain seq x y z
N MET A 1 -2.24 6.65 -5.95
CA MET A 1 -1.07 7.53 -6.17
C MET A 1 -1.60 8.94 -6.31
N PHE A 2 -0.99 9.93 -5.66
CA PHE A 2 -1.50 11.30 -5.67
C PHE A 2 -0.84 12.07 -6.83
N GLY A 3 -1.66 12.62 -7.73
CA GLY A 3 -1.23 13.37 -8.92
C GLY A 3 -1.84 12.85 -10.21
N HIS A 4 -2.06 13.73 -11.19
CA HIS A 4 -2.74 13.41 -12.45
C HIS A 4 -1.82 13.52 -13.68
N GLY A 5 -2.01 12.63 -14.65
CA GLY A 5 -1.38 12.71 -15.98
C GLY A 5 -0.20 11.77 -16.21
N LEU A 6 0.58 12.06 -17.26
CA LEU A 6 1.64 11.20 -17.78
C LEU A 6 2.76 10.96 -16.75
N ARG A 7 3.08 11.96 -15.91
CA ARG A 7 4.12 11.84 -14.87
C ARG A 7 3.75 10.80 -13.82
N SER A 8 2.51 10.81 -13.32
CA SER A 8 2.01 9.76 -12.42
C SER A 8 2.02 8.38 -13.10
N ALA A 9 1.67 8.29 -14.38
CA ALA A 9 1.74 7.00 -15.08
C ALA A 9 3.18 6.44 -15.14
N VAL A 10 4.18 7.30 -15.42
CA VAL A 10 5.59 6.93 -15.43
C VAL A 10 6.08 6.53 -14.04
N THR A 11 5.77 7.32 -13.01
CA THR A 11 6.13 7.00 -11.62
C THR A 11 5.51 5.68 -11.18
N MET A 12 4.26 5.38 -11.57
CA MET A 12 3.59 4.13 -11.20
C MET A 12 4.28 2.94 -11.85
N GLY A 13 4.71 3.08 -13.11
CA GLY A 13 5.47 2.06 -13.81
C GLY A 13 6.79 1.74 -13.12
N ARG A 14 7.53 2.78 -12.70
CA ARG A 14 8.78 2.61 -11.94
C ARG A 14 8.52 1.97 -10.57
N LEU A 15 7.52 2.44 -9.83
CA LEU A 15 7.15 1.91 -8.51
C LEU A 15 6.71 0.44 -8.60
N ARG A 16 5.86 0.09 -9.57
CA ARG A 16 5.45 -1.31 -9.82
C ARG A 16 6.64 -2.21 -10.12
N THR A 17 7.64 -1.69 -10.81
CA THR A 17 8.87 -2.43 -11.10
C THR A 17 9.69 -2.64 -9.82
N ALA A 18 9.83 -1.60 -9.00
CA ALA A 18 10.51 -1.69 -7.71
C ALA A 18 9.85 -2.71 -6.77
N VAL A 19 8.51 -2.68 -6.65
CA VAL A 19 7.74 -3.67 -5.87
C VAL A 19 8.06 -5.09 -6.31
N ARG A 20 8.05 -5.38 -7.62
CA ARG A 20 8.35 -6.72 -8.15
C ARG A 20 9.77 -7.18 -7.87
N ASN A 21 10.73 -6.26 -7.91
CA ASN A 21 12.12 -6.58 -7.61
C ASN A 21 12.33 -6.81 -6.11
N PHE A 22 11.65 -6.04 -5.25
CA PHE A 22 11.78 -6.20 -3.80
C PHE A 22 11.01 -7.41 -3.28
N SER A 23 9.92 -7.82 -3.94
CA SER A 23 9.21 -9.05 -3.56
C SER A 23 10.05 -10.32 -3.72
N THR A 24 11.13 -10.29 -4.50
CA THR A 24 12.05 -11.44 -4.61
C THR A 24 13.09 -11.49 -3.49
N LEU A 25 13.14 -10.49 -2.62
CA LEU A 25 14.12 -10.38 -1.54
C LEU A 25 13.63 -10.98 -0.21
N ASP A 26 12.39 -11.48 -0.17
CA ASP A 26 11.77 -12.10 0.99
C ASP A 26 11.84 -11.23 2.26
N LEU A 27 11.64 -9.92 2.06
CA LEU A 27 11.65 -8.93 3.14
C LEU A 27 10.30 -8.90 3.86
N PRO A 28 10.27 -8.62 5.16
CA PRO A 28 9.03 -8.35 5.85
C PRO A 28 8.35 -7.10 5.26
N PRO A 29 7.00 -6.99 5.35
CA PRO A 29 6.25 -5.94 4.66
C PRO A 29 6.66 -4.51 5.01
N ASP A 30 6.99 -4.24 6.27
CA ASP A 30 7.45 -2.95 6.77
C ASP A 30 8.79 -2.53 6.15
N ASP A 31 9.77 -3.42 6.10
CA ASP A 31 11.07 -3.19 5.44
C ASP A 31 10.91 -2.95 3.94
N LEU A 32 10.02 -3.70 3.29
CA LEU A 32 9.74 -3.52 1.87
C LEU A 32 9.14 -2.13 1.62
N LEU A 33 8.18 -1.69 2.44
CA LEU A 33 7.59 -0.35 2.33
C LEU A 33 8.63 0.74 2.59
N ALA A 34 9.54 0.56 3.55
CA ALA A 34 10.63 1.51 3.79
C ALA A 34 11.52 1.69 2.56
N ARG A 35 11.88 0.58 1.88
CA ARG A 35 12.66 0.66 0.62
C ARG A 35 11.89 1.30 -0.52
N LEU A 36 10.58 1.09 -0.60
CA LEU A 36 9.75 1.77 -1.58
C LEU A 36 9.64 3.27 -1.30
N ASP A 37 9.60 3.67 -0.03
CA ASP A 37 9.60 5.08 0.39
C ASP A 37 10.87 5.79 -0.11
N ASP A 38 12.05 5.19 0.13
CA ASP A 38 13.33 5.69 -0.37
C ASP A 38 13.34 5.84 -1.90
N VAL A 39 12.79 4.86 -2.61
CA VAL A 39 12.68 4.88 -4.08
C VAL A 39 11.81 6.06 -4.55
N VAL A 40 10.68 6.33 -3.89
CA VAL A 40 9.81 7.46 -4.23
C VAL A 40 10.47 8.80 -3.91
N ILE A 41 11.14 8.92 -2.76
CA ILE A 41 11.92 10.12 -2.38
C ILE A 41 13.00 10.42 -3.41
N GLN A 42 13.72 9.39 -3.86
CA GLN A 42 14.75 9.51 -4.88
C GLN A 42 14.17 9.97 -6.23
N MET A 43 13.04 9.39 -6.67
CA MET A 43 12.35 9.82 -7.89
C MET A 43 11.90 11.28 -7.83
N ASN A 44 11.40 11.72 -6.68
CA ASN A 44 10.98 13.10 -6.45
C ASN A 44 12.17 14.07 -6.52
N THR A 45 13.32 13.67 -5.99
CA THR A 45 14.57 14.44 -6.05
C THR A 45 15.09 14.56 -7.49
N GLU A 46 15.12 13.45 -8.24
CA GLU A 46 15.58 13.40 -9.64
C GLU A 46 14.73 14.28 -10.57
N ALA A 47 13.43 14.37 -10.29
CA ALA A 47 12.50 15.05 -11.16
C ALA A 47 12.44 16.58 -10.96
N GLY A 48 13.23 17.12 -10.02
CA GLY A 48 13.33 18.56 -9.72
C GLY A 48 12.09 19.12 -9.02
N THR A 49 12.30 20.07 -8.10
CA THR A 49 11.24 20.85 -7.44
C THR A 49 10.61 21.84 -8.43
N CYS A 50 9.83 21.33 -9.38
CA CYS A 50 9.06 22.16 -10.30
C CYS A 50 7.58 22.05 -9.92
N GLU A 51 7.10 23.03 -9.16
CA GLU A 51 5.73 23.58 -8.95
C GLU A 51 4.48 22.67 -8.89
N ASP A 52 4.49 21.43 -9.39
CA ASP A 52 3.40 20.45 -9.38
C ASP A 52 3.54 19.41 -8.25
N GLY A 53 3.74 19.89 -7.00
CA GLY A 53 3.58 19.08 -5.79
C GLY A 53 4.54 17.88 -5.58
N ILE A 54 4.60 17.39 -4.34
CA ILE A 54 5.31 16.15 -4.00
C ILE A 54 4.44 14.98 -4.48
N ALA A 55 4.93 14.18 -5.43
CA ALA A 55 4.25 12.96 -5.84
C ALA A 55 4.40 11.91 -4.74
N GLY A 56 3.29 11.54 -4.11
CA GLY A 56 3.22 10.49 -3.10
C GLY A 56 2.40 9.29 -3.58
N ALA A 57 2.66 8.11 -3.03
CA ALA A 57 1.91 6.90 -3.38
C ALA A 57 1.38 6.20 -2.13
N THR A 58 0.13 5.72 -2.20
CA THR A 58 -0.39 4.77 -1.22
C THR A 58 0.02 3.36 -1.61
N CYS A 59 0.29 2.51 -0.62
CA CYS A 59 0.61 1.11 -0.84
C CYS A 59 0.09 0.24 0.32
N LEU A 60 -0.39 -0.95 0.01
CA LEU A 60 -0.58 -2.03 0.97
C LEU A 60 0.16 -3.23 0.41
N TYR A 61 1.01 -3.81 1.23
CA TYR A 61 1.76 -5.02 0.88
C TYR A 61 1.41 -6.14 1.84
N ALA A 62 1.17 -7.33 1.29
CA ALA A 62 0.77 -8.51 2.04
C ALA A 62 1.57 -9.71 1.56
N ILE A 63 2.08 -10.49 2.51
CA ILE A 63 2.73 -11.79 2.28
C ILE A 63 1.84 -12.83 2.96
N TYR A 64 1.43 -13.85 2.21
CA TYR A 64 0.66 -14.97 2.75
C TYR A 64 1.47 -16.26 2.64
N ASP A 65 1.65 -16.93 3.78
CA ASP A 65 2.22 -18.26 3.85
C ASP A 65 1.09 -19.31 3.91
N PRO A 66 0.89 -20.09 2.84
CA PRO A 66 -0.16 -21.11 2.80
C PRO A 66 0.14 -22.34 3.67
N VAL A 67 1.36 -22.50 4.20
CA VAL A 67 1.72 -23.63 5.07
C VAL A 67 1.31 -23.34 6.51
N SER A 68 1.63 -22.15 7.01
CA SER A 68 1.27 -21.72 8.36
C SER A 68 -0.08 -21.02 8.45
N HIS A 69 -0.71 -20.71 7.31
CA HIS A 69 -1.90 -19.84 7.23
C HIS A 69 -1.68 -18.45 7.83
N SER A 70 -0.42 -18.00 7.90
CA SER A 70 -0.07 -16.68 8.40
C SER A 70 -0.06 -15.65 7.27
N CYS A 71 -0.57 -14.46 7.54
CA CYS A 71 -0.45 -13.32 6.66
C CYS A 71 0.20 -12.15 7.39
N ALA A 72 1.30 -11.66 6.83
CA ALA A 72 1.94 -10.43 7.26
C ALA A 72 1.53 -9.29 6.34
N MET A 73 1.09 -8.15 6.89
CA MET A 73 0.65 -6.99 6.11
C MET A 73 1.20 -5.69 6.68
N ALA A 74 1.53 -4.74 5.81
CA ALA A 74 1.82 -3.36 6.19
C ALA A 74 1.17 -2.38 5.19
N ARG A 75 0.87 -1.16 5.63
CA ARG A 75 0.27 -0.12 4.78
C ARG A 75 0.94 1.25 4.91
N ALA A 76 1.11 1.89 3.76
CA ALA A 76 1.57 3.25 3.57
C ALA A 76 0.41 4.10 3.03
N GLY A 77 -0.30 4.81 3.91
CA GLY A 77 -1.43 5.69 3.58
C GLY A 77 -2.62 5.02 2.88
N HIS A 78 -2.61 3.69 2.71
CA HIS A 78 -3.66 2.97 2.01
C HIS A 78 -4.81 2.58 2.95
N PHE A 79 -5.97 2.30 2.37
CA PHE A 79 -7.15 1.89 3.13
C PHE A 79 -6.93 0.50 3.74
N PRO A 80 -7.50 0.21 4.92
CA PRO A 80 -7.40 -1.11 5.52
C PRO A 80 -8.10 -2.17 4.65
N PRO A 81 -7.53 -3.36 4.47
CA PRO A 81 -8.12 -4.41 3.66
C PRO A 81 -9.36 -4.97 4.38
N ALA A 82 -10.30 -5.53 3.61
CA ALA A 82 -11.44 -6.24 4.19
C ALA A 82 -11.15 -7.74 4.26
N ILE A 83 -11.58 -8.37 5.35
CA ILE A 83 -11.57 -9.81 5.55
C ILE A 83 -13.00 -10.32 5.44
N VAL A 84 -13.23 -11.29 4.56
CA VAL A 84 -14.51 -11.99 4.45
C VAL A 84 -14.34 -13.40 4.99
N HIS A 85 -15.06 -13.68 6.07
CA HIS A 85 -15.07 -14.96 6.77
C HIS A 85 -15.92 -15.99 6.01
N PRO A 86 -15.72 -17.30 6.25
CA PRO A 86 -16.49 -18.36 5.60
C PRO A 86 -18.00 -18.29 5.86
N ASP A 87 -18.42 -17.66 6.96
CA ASP A 87 -19.82 -17.43 7.32
C ASP A 87 -20.46 -16.23 6.59
N GLY A 88 -19.68 -15.52 5.75
CA GLY A 88 -20.10 -14.35 5.01
C GLY A 88 -19.96 -13.03 5.78
N ARG A 89 -19.47 -13.05 7.02
CA ARG A 89 -19.18 -11.83 7.79
C ARG A 89 -17.98 -11.11 7.16
N ALA A 90 -18.10 -9.80 6.98
CA ALA A 90 -17.01 -8.95 6.50
C ALA A 90 -16.60 -7.93 7.56
N GLU A 91 -15.29 -7.73 7.73
CA GLU A 91 -14.74 -6.71 8.62
C GLU A 91 -13.51 -6.05 8.00
N LEU A 92 -13.28 -4.77 8.34
CA LEU A 92 -12.03 -4.10 7.99
C LEU A 92 -10.96 -4.52 8.98
N LEU A 93 -9.81 -4.94 8.46
CA LEU A 93 -8.68 -5.33 9.30
C LEU A 93 -8.09 -4.08 9.97
N ASP A 94 -7.88 -4.14 11.28
CA ASP A 94 -7.20 -3.08 12.01
C ASP A 94 -5.68 -3.16 11.76
N LEU A 95 -5.24 -2.47 10.72
CA LEU A 95 -3.83 -2.30 10.39
C LEU A 95 -3.39 -0.88 10.75
N PRO A 96 -2.23 -0.65 11.39
CA PRO A 96 -1.68 0.68 11.61
C PRO A 96 -1.43 1.45 10.30
N ALA A 97 -1.75 2.75 10.26
CA ALA A 97 -1.47 3.60 9.10
C ALA A 97 -0.04 4.13 9.15
N GLY A 98 0.82 3.74 8.20
CA GLY A 98 2.00 4.53 7.87
C GLY A 98 1.64 5.75 7.01
N PRO A 99 2.54 6.76 6.90
CA PRO A 99 2.35 7.85 5.95
C PRO A 99 2.34 7.33 4.49
N PRO A 100 1.85 8.09 3.51
CA PRO A 100 2.09 7.78 2.11
C PRO A 100 3.59 7.69 1.78
N LEU A 101 3.94 6.84 0.81
CA LEU A 101 5.30 6.75 0.28
C LEU A 101 5.72 8.09 -0.32
N GLY A 102 6.98 8.48 -0.10
CA GLY A 102 7.57 9.74 -0.53
C GLY A 102 7.52 10.86 0.49
N VAL A 103 6.81 10.67 1.62
CA VAL A 103 6.73 11.67 2.70
C VAL A 103 7.92 11.55 3.65
N GLY A 104 8.44 10.33 3.85
CA GLY A 104 9.51 10.05 4.81
C GLY A 104 9.12 10.26 6.27
N GLY A 105 10.10 10.02 7.16
CA GLY A 105 10.06 10.46 8.56
C GLY A 105 9.35 9.54 9.56
N LEU A 106 8.65 8.49 9.13
CA LEU A 106 8.01 7.51 10.02
C LEU A 106 8.27 6.08 9.55
N ARG A 107 8.24 5.13 10.51
CA ARG A 107 8.35 3.70 10.24
C ARG A 107 6.98 3.16 9.80
N PHE A 108 7.00 2.19 8.90
CA PHE A 108 5.84 1.35 8.63
C PHE A 108 5.77 0.25 9.68
N GLU A 109 4.56 -0.18 10.03
CA GLU A 109 4.33 -1.26 10.98
C GLU A 109 3.67 -2.43 10.25
N ALA A 110 4.24 -3.62 10.45
CA ALA A 110 3.69 -4.86 9.96
C ALA A 110 2.84 -5.53 11.05
N VAL A 111 1.68 -6.06 10.66
CA VAL A 111 0.84 -6.90 11.50
C VAL A 111 0.85 -8.30 10.91
N GLU A 112 1.05 -9.29 11.78
CA GLU A 112 0.86 -10.69 11.46
C GLU A 112 -0.48 -11.16 12.00
N LEU A 113 -1.22 -11.89 11.17
CA LEU A 113 -2.49 -12.50 11.55
C LEU A 113 -2.62 -13.88 10.93
N GLU A 114 -3.25 -14.78 11.67
CA GLU A 114 -3.69 -16.06 11.12
C GLU A 114 -4.97 -15.85 10.29
N LEU A 115 -4.97 -16.37 9.06
CA LEU A 115 -6.14 -16.38 8.19
C LEU A 115 -6.74 -17.79 8.19
N PRO A 116 -7.91 -18.00 8.82
CA PRO A 116 -8.57 -19.29 8.78
C PRO A 116 -8.81 -19.77 7.34
N GLU A 117 -8.91 -21.09 7.16
CA GLU A 117 -9.25 -21.67 5.87
C GLU A 117 -10.53 -21.05 5.28
N ALA A 118 -10.55 -20.91 3.96
CA ALA A 118 -11.65 -20.30 3.20
C ALA A 118 -11.93 -18.81 3.52
N THR A 119 -11.04 -18.13 4.25
CA THR A 119 -11.06 -16.67 4.41
C THR A 119 -10.63 -15.98 3.11
N GLN A 120 -11.28 -14.87 2.76
CA GLN A 120 -10.89 -14.03 1.63
C GLN A 120 -10.34 -12.69 2.11
N VAL A 121 -9.19 -12.29 1.56
CA VAL A 121 -8.62 -10.96 1.75
C VAL A 121 -8.97 -10.10 0.53
N VAL A 122 -9.66 -8.99 0.75
CA VAL A 122 -10.08 -8.06 -0.29
C VAL A 122 -9.25 -6.79 -0.23
N LEU A 123 -8.42 -6.60 -1.25
CA LEU A 123 -7.60 -5.42 -1.47
C LEU A 123 -8.29 -4.53 -2.50
N TYR A 124 -8.32 -3.22 -2.24
CA TYR A 124 -9.03 -2.28 -3.10
C TYR A 124 -8.33 -0.93 -3.14
N THR A 125 -8.46 -0.23 -4.26
CA THR A 125 -7.99 1.15 -4.44
C THR A 125 -9.11 2.15 -4.16
N ASP A 126 -8.74 3.41 -3.93
CA ASP A 126 -9.66 4.56 -3.83
C ASP A 126 -10.74 4.54 -4.93
N GLY A 127 -10.38 4.24 -6.18
CA GLY A 127 -11.32 4.16 -7.31
C GLY A 127 -12.45 3.13 -7.17
N LEU A 128 -12.41 2.23 -6.19
CA LEU A 128 -13.54 1.35 -5.84
C LEU A 128 -14.55 2.01 -4.89
N ILE A 129 -14.07 2.92 -4.04
CA ILE A 129 -14.87 3.62 -3.02
C ILE A 129 -15.34 5.00 -3.54
N GLU A 130 -14.56 5.62 -4.42
CA GLU A 130 -14.90 6.88 -5.07
C GLU A 130 -16.09 6.70 -6.01
N ASP A 131 -17.29 6.88 -5.46
CA ASP A 131 -18.47 7.20 -6.25
C ASP A 131 -18.25 8.61 -6.83
N ARG A 132 -18.55 8.80 -8.12
CA ARG A 132 -18.45 10.10 -8.83
C ARG A 132 -19.34 11.21 -8.21
N ARG A 133 -20.04 10.90 -7.11
CA ARG A 133 -21.04 11.70 -6.40
C ARG A 133 -20.86 11.75 -4.89
N ARG A 134 -19.89 11.04 -4.29
CA ARG A 134 -19.65 11.07 -2.83
C ARG A 134 -18.16 11.01 -2.55
N ASP A 135 -17.60 12.16 -2.20
CA ASP A 135 -16.26 12.25 -1.63
C ASP A 135 -16.28 11.59 -0.25
N VAL A 136 -15.45 10.56 -0.07
CA VAL A 136 -15.21 9.99 1.24
C VAL A 136 -14.06 10.79 1.86
N GLY A 137 -14.42 11.70 2.76
CA GLY A 137 -13.46 12.54 3.47
C GLY A 137 -12.48 11.69 4.27
N TRP A 138 -11.21 12.04 4.16
CA TRP A 138 -10.12 11.52 4.99
C TRP A 138 -10.42 11.84 6.46
N VAL A 139 -10.51 10.82 7.31
CA VAL A 139 -10.55 10.94 8.78
C VAL A 139 -9.24 10.44 9.36
#